data_AF-A0A7C5W176-F1
#
_entry.id   AF-A0A7C5W176-F1
#
_cell.length_a   1.000
_cell.length_b   1.000
_cell.length_c   1.000
_cell.angle_alpha   90.00
_cell.angle_beta   90.00
_cell.angle_gamma   90.00
#
_symmetry.space_group_name_H-M   'P 1'
#
loop_
_entity.id
_entity.type
_entity.pdbx_description
1 polymer ?
#
loop_
_entity_poly.entity_id
_entity_poly.type
_entity_poly.pdbx_seq_one_letter_code
_entity_poly.pdbx_strand_id
1 'polypeptide(L)'
;MIFRATREWKSFLNIEDEIILNKFLEEIAQYRGAYRNADDVKIAQLWCAVLQLKKENQELKNKLKILDEIFLIIAKNYQKDINLLKSLEKF
;
A
#
# COMPACT_ATOMS: atom_id res chain seq x y z
N MET A 1 11.52 -14.86 40.43
CA MET A 1 10.55 -15.09 39.35
C MET A 1 11.32 -15.51 38.11
N ILE A 2 11.13 -16.73 37.65
CA ILE A 2 11.82 -17.29 36.48
C ILE A 2 11.20 -16.62 35.25
N PHE A 3 11.94 -15.72 34.60
CA PHE A 3 11.58 -15.20 33.28
C PHE A 3 11.61 -16.36 32.29
N ARG A 4 10.44 -17.00 32.09
CA ARG A 4 10.18 -17.78 30.90
C ARG A 4 10.21 -16.76 29.76
N ALA A 5 11.36 -16.63 29.08
CA ALA A 5 11.55 -15.71 27.99
C ALA A 5 10.45 -15.95 26.94
N THR A 6 9.43 -15.11 26.97
CA THR A 6 8.37 -15.08 25.97
C THR A 6 9.04 -14.75 24.65
N ARG A 7 9.11 -15.74 23.75
CA ARG A 7 9.54 -15.58 22.35
C ARG A 7 8.56 -14.71 21.53
N GLU A 8 7.58 -14.09 22.18
CA GLU A 8 6.57 -13.22 21.58
C GLU A 8 7.11 -11.80 21.49
N TRP A 9 8.09 -11.60 20.62
CA TRP A 9 8.64 -10.27 20.34
C TRP A 9 7.57 -9.27 19.86
N LYS A 10 6.43 -9.77 19.34
CA LYS A 10 5.28 -8.96 18.96
C LYS A 10 4.67 -8.20 20.15
N SER A 11 4.80 -8.70 21.37
CA SER A 11 4.30 -8.01 22.57
C SER A 11 5.08 -6.73 22.91
N PHE A 12 6.18 -6.46 22.21
CA PHE A 12 6.93 -5.19 22.31
C PHE A 12 6.45 -4.15 21.30
N LEU A 13 5.55 -4.52 20.37
CA LEU A 13 4.85 -3.59 19.51
C LEU A 13 3.70 -2.95 20.29
N ASN A 14 3.31 -1.73 19.92
CA ASN A 14 2.02 -1.22 20.37
C ASN A 14 0.89 -2.03 19.70
N ILE A 15 -0.32 -1.91 20.24
CA ILE A 15 -1.48 -2.69 19.80
C ILE A 15 -1.79 -2.44 18.31
N GLU A 16 -1.64 -1.19 17.84
CA GLU A 16 -1.92 -0.83 16.46
C GLU A 16 -0.94 -1.50 15.48
N ASP A 17 0.36 -1.42 15.76
CA ASP A 17 1.42 -2.04 14.97
C ASP A 17 1.30 -3.57 14.96
N GLU A 18 0.92 -4.19 16.08
CA GLU A 18 0.67 -5.62 16.13
C GLU A 18 -0.52 -6.03 15.25
N ILE A 19 -1.61 -5.26 15.26
CA ILE A 19 -2.77 -5.48 14.39
C ILE A 19 -2.38 -5.34 12.91
N ILE A 20 -1.64 -4.29 12.56
CA ILE A 20 -1.15 -4.06 11.19
C ILE A 20 -0.27 -5.24 10.74
N LEU A 21 0.69 -5.64 11.58
CA LEU A 21 1.56 -6.77 11.29
C LEU A 21 0.77 -8.07 11.10
N ASN A 22 -0.20 -8.36 11.95
CA ASN A 22 -0.99 -9.58 11.86
C ASN A 22 -1.85 -9.60 10.58
N LYS A 23 -2.49 -8.49 10.22
CA LYS A 23 -3.19 -8.37 8.92
C LYS A 23 -2.26 -8.60 7.74
N PHE A 24 -1.08 -7.96 7.76
CA PHE A 24 -0.10 -8.13 6.70
C PHE A 24 0.38 -9.60 6.60
N LEU A 25 0.55 -10.27 7.74
CA LEU A 25 0.89 -11.70 7.78
C LEU A 25 -0.23 -12.60 7.22
N GLU A 26 -1.50 -12.20 7.37
CA GLU A 26 -2.64 -12.88 6.75
C GLU A 26 -2.67 -12.66 5.23
N GLU A 27 -2.35 -11.47 4.75
CA GLU A 27 -2.30 -11.17 3.31
C GLU A 27 -1.20 -11.97 2.60
N ILE A 28 -0.02 -12.08 3.20
CA ILE A 28 1.07 -12.90 2.63
C ILE A 28 0.77 -14.40 2.70
N ALA A 29 -0.25 -14.83 3.46
CA ALA A 29 -0.59 -16.24 3.61
C ALA A 29 -0.99 -16.90 2.28
N GLN A 30 -1.42 -16.12 1.29
CA GLN A 30 -1.65 -16.60 -0.07
C GLN A 30 -0.40 -17.23 -0.70
N TYR A 31 0.80 -16.82 -0.26
CA TYR A 31 2.08 -17.35 -0.71
C TYR A 31 2.60 -18.54 0.12
N ARG A 32 1.77 -19.11 1.03
CA ARG A 32 2.15 -20.25 1.89
C ARG A 32 2.82 -21.38 1.14
N GLY A 33 2.31 -21.73 -0.04
CA GLY A 33 2.89 -22.78 -0.88
C GLY A 33 4.31 -22.48 -1.34
N ALA A 34 4.64 -21.20 -1.58
CA ALA A 34 5.97 -20.81 -2.01
C ALA A 34 6.98 -20.89 -0.86
N TYR A 35 6.67 -20.29 0.29
CA TYR A 35 7.65 -20.23 1.38
C TYR A 35 7.75 -21.50 2.22
N ARG A 36 6.69 -22.33 2.31
CA ARG A 36 6.75 -23.60 3.06
C ARG A 36 7.62 -24.67 2.41
N ASN A 37 7.79 -24.59 1.10
CA ASN A 37 8.56 -25.55 0.32
C ASN A 37 10.00 -25.07 0.04
N ALA A 38 10.42 -23.95 0.64
CA ALA A 38 11.77 -23.42 0.50
C ALA A 38 12.71 -24.00 1.55
N ASP A 39 13.99 -24.12 1.20
CA ASP A 39 15.05 -24.57 2.12
C ASP A 39 15.15 -23.66 3.36
N ASP A 40 15.02 -22.34 3.15
CA ASP A 40 14.86 -21.37 4.23
C ASP A 40 13.48 -20.71 4.16
N VAL A 41 12.57 -21.25 4.99
CA VAL A 41 11.19 -20.78 5.11
C VAL A 41 11.12 -19.30 5.52
N LYS A 42 12.00 -18.83 6.41
CA LYS A 42 11.95 -17.46 6.93
C LYS A 42 12.40 -16.46 5.87
N ILE A 43 13.49 -16.77 5.17
CA ILE A 43 13.96 -15.94 4.05
C ILE A 43 12.92 -15.92 2.93
N ALA A 44 12.34 -17.07 2.57
CA ALA A 44 11.31 -17.14 1.55
C ALA A 44 10.03 -16.37 1.95
N GLN A 45 9.61 -16.45 3.22
CA GLN A 45 8.49 -15.69 3.73
C GLN A 45 8.76 -14.17 3.67
N LEU A 46 10.00 -13.74 3.98
CA LEU A 46 10.41 -12.34 3.85
C LEU A 46 10.35 -11.87 2.39
N TRP A 47 10.83 -12.67 1.44
CA TRP A 47 10.71 -12.34 0.02
C TRP A 47 9.25 -12.25 -0.46
N CYS A 48 8.37 -13.12 0.03
CA CYS A 48 6.94 -13.04 -0.24
C CYS A 48 6.34 -11.73 0.31
N ALA A 49 6.75 -11.32 1.51
CA ALA A 49 6.35 -10.05 2.09
C ALA A 49 6.84 -8.85 1.26
N VAL A 50 8.11 -8.84 0.84
CA VAL A 50 8.66 -7.78 -0.03
C VAL A 50 7.93 -7.73 -1.38
N LEU A 51 7.61 -8.88 -1.95
CA LEU A 51 6.82 -8.97 -3.18
C LEU A 51 5.43 -8.36 -3.01
N GLN A 52 4.76 -8.65 -1.89
CA GLN A 52 3.45 -8.12 -1.57
C GLN A 52 3.47 -6.59 -1.43
N LEU A 53 4.44 -6.04 -0.67
CA LEU A 53 4.65 -4.59 -0.55
C LEU A 53 4.93 -3.93 -1.91
N LYS A 54 5.68 -4.61 -2.79
CA LYS A 54 5.95 -4.11 -4.14
C LYS A 54 4.66 -4.02 -4.98
N LYS A 55 3.76 -5.00 -4.87
CA LYS A 55 2.46 -4.99 -5.55
C LYS A 55 1.55 -3.87 -5.03
N GLU A 56 1.45 -3.72 -3.71
CA GLU A 56 0.68 -2.63 -3.09
C GLU A 56 1.20 -1.26 -3.51
N ASN A 57 2.52 -1.06 -3.53
CA ASN A 57 3.12 0.19 -4.00
C ASN A 57 2.81 0.45 -5.49
N GLN A 58 2.82 -0.58 -6.33
CA GLN A 58 2.42 -0.44 -7.74
C GLN A 58 0.94 -0.06 -7.87
N GLU A 59 0.06 -0.67 -7.08
CA GLU A 59 -1.36 -0.33 -7.06
C GLU A 59 -1.60 1.12 -6.61
N LEU A 60 -0.91 1.57 -5.55
CA LEU A 60 -0.96 2.96 -5.09
C LEU A 60 -0.48 3.94 -6.16
N LYS A 61 0.64 3.64 -6.83
CA LYS A 61 1.13 4.47 -7.94
C LYS A 61 0.14 4.56 -9.09
N ASN A 62 -0.53 3.46 -9.42
CA ASN A 62 -1.56 3.45 -10.46
C ASN A 62 -2.77 4.30 -10.05
N LYS A 63 -3.22 4.19 -8.80
CA LYS A 63 -4.32 5.03 -8.27
C LYS A 63 -3.95 6.52 -8.30
N LEU A 64 -2.73 6.87 -7.91
CA LEU A 64 -2.22 8.25 -7.98
C LEU A 64 -2.20 8.77 -9.42
N LYS A 65 -1.72 7.96 -10.37
CA LYS A 65 -1.72 8.33 -11.79
C LYS A 65 -3.13 8.63 -12.31
N ILE A 66 -4.12 7.81 -11.94
CA ILE A 66 -5.52 8.03 -12.32
C ILE A 66 -6.03 9.35 -11.73
N LEU A 67 -5.70 9.64 -10.46
CA LEU A 67 -6.07 10.91 -9.83
C LEU A 67 -5.44 12.11 -10.56
N ASP A 68 -4.15 12.02 -10.90
CA ASP A 68 -3.46 13.08 -11.66
C ASP A 68 -4.14 13.34 -13.01
N GLU A 69 -4.52 12.28 -13.74
CA GLU A 69 -5.25 12.39 -15.01
C GLU A 69 -6.61 13.08 -14.83
N ILE A 70 -7.37 12.71 -13.79
CA ILE A 70 -8.65 13.34 -13.46
C ILE A 70 -8.46 14.83 -13.13
N PHE A 71 -7.48 15.16 -12.28
CA PHE A 71 -7.22 16.55 -11.91
C PHE A 71 -6.80 17.40 -13.11
N LEU A 72 -6.01 16.85 -14.03
CA LEU A 72 -5.64 17.53 -15.26
C LEU A 72 -6.86 17.80 -16.16
N ILE A 73 -7.80 16.87 -16.25
CA ILE A 73 -9.05 17.06 -17.01
C ILE A 73 -9.89 18.16 -16.37
N ILE A 74 -10.08 18.12 -15.05
CA ILE A 74 -10.85 19.12 -14.31
C ILE A 74 -10.23 20.51 -14.49
N ALA A 75 -8.91 20.63 -14.32
CA ALA A 75 -8.19 21.89 -14.48
C ALA A 75 -8.33 22.46 -15.90
N LYS A 76 -8.23 21.60 -16.94
CA LYS A 76 -8.42 22.00 -18.34
C LYS A 76 -9.83 22.52 -18.59
N ASN A 77 -10.84 21.83 -18.08
CA ASN A 77 -12.24 22.23 -18.23
C ASN A 77 -12.50 23.57 -17.54
N TYR A 78 -12.01 23.74 -16.31
CA TYR A 78 -12.13 24.99 -15.57
C TYR A 78 -11.46 26.17 -16.31
N GLN A 79 -10.27 25.96 -16.87
CA GLN A 79 -9.61 26.98 -17.67
C GLN A 79 -10.39 27.36 -18.93
N LYS A 80 -11.01 26.37 -19.59
CA LYS A 80 -11.86 26.60 -20.75
C LYS A 80 -13.08 27.46 -20.38
N ASP A 81 -13.73 27.16 -19.26
CA ASP A 81 -14.90 27.90 -18.78
C ASP A 81 -14.54 29.36 -18.46
N ILE A 82 -13.39 29.59 -17.79
CA ILE A 82 -12.87 30.95 -17.55
C ILE A 82 -12.65 31.69 -18.88
N ASN A 83 -12.04 31.04 -19.87
CA ASN A 83 -11.76 31.66 -21.15
C ASN A 83 -13.06 32.02 -21.91
N LEU A 84 -14.08 31.17 -21.82
CA LEU A 84 -15.40 31.45 -22.39
C LEU A 84 -16.05 32.66 -21.73
N LEU A 85 -16.07 32.73 -20.40
CA LEU A 85 -16.61 33.88 -19.66
C LEU A 85 -15.92 35.19 -20.08
N LYS A 86 -14.58 35.20 -20.12
CA LYS A 86 -13.80 36.35 -20.59
C LYS A 86 -14.08 36.75 -22.04
N SER A 87 -14.46 35.79 -22.89
CA SER A 87 -14.81 36.09 -24.29
C SER A 87 -16.19 36.72 -24.41
N LEU A 88 -17.13 36.38 -23.52
CA LEU A 88 -18.47 36.95 -23.48
C LEU A 88 -18.47 38.38 -22.91
N GLU A 89 -17.60 38.69 -21.97
CA GLU A 89 -17.43 40.05 -21.42
C GLU A 89 -16.90 41.09 -22.43
N LYS A 90 -16.35 40.62 -23.57
CA LYS A 90 -15.81 41.49 -24.62
C LYS A 90 -16.83 41.90 -25.68
N PHE A 91 -18.05 41.35 -25.63
CA PHE A 91 -19.19 41.73 -26.47
C PHE A 91 -20.16 42.60 -25.67
#